data_AF-A0A1M6DJU8-F1
#
_entry.id   AF-A0A1M6DJU8-F1
#
_cell.length_a   1.000
_cell.length_b   1.000
_cell.length_c   1.000
_cell.angle_alpha   90.00
_cell.angle_beta   90.00
_cell.angle_gamma   90.00
#
_symmetry.space_group_name_H-M   'P 1'
#
loop_
_entity.id
_entity.type
_entity.pdbx_description
1 polymer ?
#
loop_
_entity_poly.entity_id
_entity_poly.type
_entity_poly.pdbx_seq_one_letter_code
_entity_poly.pdbx_strand_id
1 'polypeptide(L)'
;MSREFAAAIGKQFRLNEQEVALLGKNIRQLSRLERRTYFEQLKPREREFKLFLKEKYALLDEGGRQKWMDTTVHSLLEKGGDPDLADSLVMDVIGRLQVYKSLRERAENEGIRLKALTNFGGLSMVLFMVVIITAIVLYLVGR
;
A
#
# COMPACT_ATOMS: atom_id res chain seq x y z
N MET A 1 2.94 9.40 -8.61
CA MET A 1 1.53 9.91 -8.73
C MET A 1 0.69 9.90 -7.43
N SER A 2 1.10 9.28 -6.31
CA SER A 2 0.38 9.38 -5.01
C SER A 2 0.15 10.81 -4.47
N ARG A 3 0.94 11.77 -4.98
CA ARG A 3 0.82 13.19 -4.68
C ARG A 3 -0.56 13.75 -5.00
N GLU A 4 -1.27 13.19 -5.98
CA GLU A 4 -2.62 13.65 -6.33
C GLU A 4 -3.62 13.38 -5.19
N PHE A 5 -3.55 12.18 -4.60
CA PHE A 5 -4.40 11.82 -3.46
C PHE A 5 -4.02 12.60 -2.20
N ALA A 6 -2.72 12.74 -1.92
CA ALA A 6 -2.23 13.56 -0.82
C ALA A 6 -2.67 15.04 -0.96
N ALA A 7 -2.60 15.59 -2.18
CA ALA A 7 -3.04 16.95 -2.47
C ALA A 7 -4.57 17.12 -2.37
N ALA A 8 -5.34 16.13 -2.82
CA ALA A 8 -6.80 16.15 -2.69
C ALA A 8 -7.24 16.15 -1.21
N ILE A 9 -6.63 15.29 -0.38
CA ILE A 9 -6.85 15.28 1.07
C ILE A 9 -6.40 16.62 1.67
N GLY A 10 -5.20 17.09 1.31
CA GLY A 10 -4.65 18.35 1.79
C GLY A 10 -5.56 19.54 1.55
N LYS A 11 -6.11 19.66 0.33
CA LYS A 11 -7.04 20.72 -0.04
C LYS A 11 -8.36 20.63 0.72
N GLN A 12 -8.93 19.44 0.85
CA GLN A 12 -10.22 19.24 1.52
C GLN A 12 -10.14 19.54 3.02
N PHE A 13 -9.06 19.08 3.67
CA PHE A 13 -8.90 19.11 5.13
C PHE A 13 -8.03 20.26 5.63
N ARG A 14 -7.64 21.17 4.72
CA ARG A 14 -6.77 22.34 4.95
C ARG A 14 -5.47 21.97 5.67
N LEU A 15 -4.85 20.87 5.23
CA LEU A 15 -3.58 20.43 5.76
C LEU A 15 -2.47 21.41 5.34
N ASN A 16 -1.50 21.62 6.20
CA ASN A 16 -0.32 22.40 5.86
C ASN A 16 0.61 21.61 4.91
N GLU A 17 1.58 22.29 4.31
CA GLU A 17 2.49 21.64 3.33
C GLU A 17 3.29 20.49 3.94
N GLN A 18 3.64 20.58 5.23
CA GLN A 18 4.38 19.54 5.92
C GLN A 18 3.53 18.27 6.07
N GLU A 19 2.27 18.40 6.46
CA GLU A 19 1.31 17.32 6.58
C GLU A 19 1.03 16.65 5.23
N VAL A 20 0.87 17.43 4.16
CA VAL A 20 0.72 16.88 2.81
C VAL A 20 1.99 16.13 2.38
N ALA A 21 3.17 16.66 2.70
CA ALA A 21 4.43 15.97 2.43
C ALA A 21 4.57 14.67 3.22
N LEU A 22 4.08 14.61 4.47
CA LEU A 22 4.03 13.38 5.27
C LEU A 22 3.20 12.30 4.60
N LEU A 23 2.04 12.65 4.03
CA LEU A 23 1.18 11.69 3.34
C LEU A 23 1.88 11.02 2.14
N GLY A 24 2.83 11.72 1.50
CA GLY A 24 3.63 11.18 0.40
C GLY A 24 4.83 10.32 0.82
N LYS A 25 5.05 10.10 2.14
CA LYS A 25 6.16 9.30 2.66
C LYS A 25 5.68 7.93 3.15
N ASN A 26 6.57 6.96 3.10
CA ASN A 26 6.36 5.69 3.79
C ASN A 26 6.59 5.87 5.31
N ILE A 27 5.85 5.12 6.14
CA ILE A 27 5.99 5.16 7.61
C ILE A 27 7.44 4.93 8.09
N ARG A 28 8.21 4.11 7.36
CA ARG A 28 9.61 3.79 7.65
C ARG A 28 10.55 4.97 7.39
N GLN A 29 10.17 5.86 6.46
CA GLN A 29 10.94 7.05 6.09
C GLN A 29 10.68 8.24 7.01
N LEU A 30 9.66 8.16 7.88
CA LEU A 30 9.37 9.24 8.82
C LEU A 30 10.41 9.30 9.94
N SER A 31 10.97 10.49 10.13
CA SER A 31 11.78 10.85 11.30
C SER A 31 10.95 10.84 12.59
N ARG A 32 11.63 10.94 13.75
CA ARG A 32 10.95 10.95 15.06
C ARG A 32 9.94 12.08 15.20
N LEU A 33 10.29 13.28 14.74
CA LEU A 33 9.39 14.45 14.78
C LEU A 33 8.20 14.27 13.84
N GLU A 34 8.46 13.78 12.63
CA GLU A 34 7.42 13.52 11.63
C GLU A 34 6.44 12.44 12.07
N ARG A 35 6.93 11.38 12.73
CA ARG A 35 6.05 10.36 13.33
C ARG A 35 5.18 10.96 14.41
N ARG A 36 5.73 11.84 15.26
CA ARG A 36 4.95 12.52 16.28
C ARG A 36 3.82 13.33 15.64
N THR A 37 4.14 14.17 14.65
CA THR A 37 3.14 14.95 13.90
C THR A 37 2.09 14.03 13.25
N TYR A 38 2.53 12.95 12.61
CA TYR A 38 1.62 11.99 11.99
C TYR A 38 0.65 11.36 13.00
N PHE A 39 1.15 10.84 14.13
CA PHE A 39 0.32 10.16 15.12
C PHE A 39 -0.56 11.11 15.94
N GLU A 40 -0.11 12.34 16.19
CA GLU A 40 -0.87 13.34 16.95
C GLU A 40 -1.91 14.08 16.09
N GLN A 41 -1.59 14.37 14.82
CA GLN A 41 -2.43 15.27 13.99
C GLN A 41 -3.17 14.53 12.87
N LEU A 42 -2.48 13.67 12.12
CA LEU A 42 -3.05 13.03 10.92
C LEU A 42 -3.79 11.73 11.23
N LYS A 43 -3.21 10.87 12.06
CA LYS A 43 -3.75 9.55 12.41
C LYS A 43 -5.15 9.62 13.04
N PRO A 44 -5.47 10.56 13.96
CA PRO A 44 -6.82 10.66 14.53
C PRO A 44 -7.89 10.99 13.47
N ARG A 45 -7.51 11.71 12.41
CA ARG A 45 -8.38 12.14 11.31
C ARG A 45 -8.43 11.14 10.16
N GLU A 46 -7.71 10.03 10.26
CA GLU A 46 -7.64 9.01 9.21
C GLU A 46 -9.02 8.50 8.76
N ARG A 47 -9.95 8.35 9.72
CA ARG A 47 -11.32 7.93 9.41
C ARG A 47 -12.02 8.91 8.48
N GLU A 48 -11.84 10.22 8.70
CA GLU A 48 -12.43 11.27 7.87
C GLU A 48 -11.84 11.25 6.46
N PHE A 49 -10.52 11.06 6.36
CA PHE A 49 -9.84 10.95 5.06
C PHE A 49 -10.37 9.76 4.25
N LYS A 50 -10.54 8.61 4.91
CA LYS A 50 -11.10 7.40 4.28
C LYS A 50 -12.54 7.60 3.84
N LEU A 51 -13.38 8.25 4.65
CA LEU A 51 -14.77 8.54 4.28
C LEU A 51 -14.84 9.46 3.07
N PHE A 52 -14.05 10.54 3.05
CA PHE A 52 -13.94 11.43 1.90
C PHE A 52 -13.52 10.70 0.62
N LEU A 53 -12.47 9.88 0.71
CA LEU A 53 -12.00 9.09 -0.45
C LEU A 53 -13.05 8.07 -0.89
N LYS A 54 -13.76 7.43 0.05
CA LYS A 54 -14.81 6.45 -0.24
C LYS A 54 -16.01 7.09 -0.94
N GLU A 55 -16.43 8.27 -0.51
CA GLU A 55 -17.49 9.04 -1.18
C GLU A 55 -17.07 9.43 -2.59
N LYS A 56 -15.84 9.93 -2.76
CA LYS A 56 -15.29 10.25 -4.08
C LYS A 56 -15.25 9.02 -4.97
N TYR A 57 -14.78 7.88 -4.47
CA TYR A 57 -14.68 6.63 -5.21
C TYR A 57 -16.06 6.06 -5.59
N ALA A 58 -17.05 6.17 -4.70
CA ALA A 58 -18.41 5.69 -4.96
C ALA A 58 -19.09 6.43 -6.12
N LEU A 59 -18.78 7.72 -6.29
CA LEU A 59 -19.30 8.57 -7.36
C LEU A 59 -18.61 8.34 -8.72
N LEU A 60 -17.51 7.58 -8.76
CA LEU A 60 -16.83 7.25 -10.01
C LEU A 60 -17.55 6.14 -10.76
N ASP A 61 -17.57 6.28 -12.08
CA ASP A 61 -17.86 5.22 -13.03
C ASP A 61 -16.73 4.18 -13.07
N GLU A 62 -16.95 3.09 -13.82
CA GLU A 62 -15.96 2.01 -13.94
C GLU A 62 -14.61 2.50 -14.45
N GLY A 63 -14.61 3.41 -15.44
CA GLY A 63 -13.38 4.03 -15.96
C GLY A 63 -12.63 4.85 -14.91
N GLY A 64 -13.33 5.66 -14.12
CA GLY A 64 -12.74 6.43 -13.02
C GLY A 64 -12.15 5.54 -11.92
N ARG A 65 -12.85 4.45 -11.56
CA ARG A 65 -12.35 3.48 -10.57
C ARG A 65 -11.11 2.76 -11.06
N GLN A 66 -11.10 2.37 -12.34
CA GLN A 66 -9.93 1.76 -12.96
C GLN A 66 -8.74 2.73 -12.99
N LYS A 67 -8.98 4.01 -13.30
CA LYS A 67 -7.92 5.04 -13.22
C LYS A 67 -7.33 5.16 -11.82
N TRP A 68 -8.14 5.11 -10.76
CA TRP A 68 -7.64 5.11 -9.40
C TRP A 68 -6.76 3.89 -9.12
N MET A 69 -7.21 2.70 -9.52
CA MET A 69 -6.43 1.47 -9.42
C MET A 69 -5.08 1.61 -10.13
N ASP A 70 -5.08 2.05 -11.38
CA ASP A 70 -3.87 2.21 -12.19
C ASP A 70 -2.90 3.22 -11.59
N THR A 71 -3.41 4.37 -11.12
CA THR A 71 -2.60 5.39 -10.44
C THR A 71 -1.95 4.85 -9.17
N THR A 72 -2.71 4.11 -8.34
CA THR A 72 -2.17 3.50 -7.12
C THR A 72 -1.16 2.41 -7.43
N VAL A 73 -1.44 1.52 -8.38
CA VAL A 73 -0.51 0.45 -8.79
C VAL A 73 0.77 1.04 -9.36
N HIS A 74 0.68 2.05 -10.21
CA HIS A 74 1.86 2.71 -10.78
C HIS A 74 2.70 3.39 -9.68
N SER A 75 2.06 4.10 -8.75
CA SER A 75 2.73 4.67 -7.57
C SER A 75 3.47 3.61 -6.73
N LEU A 76 2.86 2.43 -6.56
CA LEU A 76 3.48 1.32 -5.85
C LEU A 76 4.67 0.74 -6.62
N LEU A 77 4.56 0.56 -7.94
CA LEU A 77 5.67 0.10 -8.78
C LEU A 77 6.88 1.01 -8.67
N GLU A 78 6.68 2.34 -8.76
CA GLU A 78 7.74 3.35 -8.58
C GLU A 78 8.46 3.20 -7.23
N LYS A 79 7.77 2.72 -6.19
CA LYS A 79 8.31 2.57 -4.83
C LYS A 79 8.81 1.16 -4.51
N GLY A 80 8.76 0.24 -5.47
CA GLY A 80 9.10 -1.17 -5.28
C GLY A 80 8.08 -1.94 -4.44
N GLY A 81 6.81 -1.51 -4.49
CA GLY A 81 5.66 -2.10 -3.81
C GLY A 81 5.41 -1.59 -2.39
N ASP A 82 6.22 -0.66 -1.88
CA ASP A 82 6.06 -0.11 -0.52
C ASP A 82 5.12 1.11 -0.56
N PRO A 83 3.88 1.02 -0.05
CA PRO A 83 2.92 2.12 -0.11
C PRO A 83 3.39 3.31 0.73
N ASP A 84 3.15 4.53 0.27
CA ASP A 84 3.16 5.67 1.18
C ASP A 84 1.85 5.74 2.00
N LEU A 85 1.75 6.73 2.87
CA LEU A 85 0.57 6.90 3.71
C LEU A 85 -0.69 7.20 2.86
N ALA A 86 -0.59 8.00 1.80
CA ALA A 86 -1.71 8.30 0.91
C ALA A 86 -2.16 7.05 0.11
N ASP A 87 -1.21 6.31 -0.46
CA ASP A 87 -1.45 5.04 -1.15
C ASP A 87 -2.16 4.07 -0.20
N SER A 88 -1.72 3.98 1.06
CA SER A 88 -2.34 3.12 2.07
C SER A 88 -3.81 3.47 2.33
N LEU A 89 -4.16 4.76 2.37
CA LEU A 89 -5.55 5.21 2.53
C LEU A 89 -6.41 4.85 1.32
N VAL A 90 -5.87 5.04 0.11
CA VAL A 90 -6.57 4.72 -1.13
C VAL A 90 -6.76 3.21 -1.28
N MET A 91 -5.74 2.42 -0.95
CA MET A 91 -5.84 0.95 -0.94
C MET A 91 -6.90 0.44 0.04
N ASP A 92 -7.14 1.13 1.15
CA ASP A 92 -8.23 0.80 2.07
C ASP A 92 -9.62 1.07 1.49
N VAL A 93 -9.72 2.00 0.54
CA VAL A 93 -10.98 2.35 -0.13
C VAL A 93 -11.25 1.44 -1.34
N ILE A 94 -10.25 1.23 -2.18
CA ILE A 94 -10.34 0.39 -3.38
C ILE A 94 -10.44 -1.09 -2.99
N GLY A 95 -9.62 -1.52 -2.02
CA GLY A 95 -9.45 -2.90 -1.62
C GLY A 95 -8.02 -3.38 -1.81
N ARG A 96 -7.30 -3.59 -0.70
CA ARG A 96 -5.87 -3.94 -0.70
C ARG A 96 -5.54 -5.17 -1.56
N LEU A 97 -6.36 -6.21 -1.49
CA LEU A 97 -6.13 -7.46 -2.23
C LEU A 97 -6.17 -7.24 -3.75
N GLN A 98 -7.12 -6.46 -4.23
CA GLN A 98 -7.26 -6.17 -5.65
C GLN A 98 -6.09 -5.33 -6.16
N VAL A 99 -5.65 -4.35 -5.35
CA VAL A 99 -4.47 -3.54 -5.66
C VAL A 99 -3.20 -4.41 -5.71
N TYR A 100 -2.98 -5.27 -4.72
CA TYR A 100 -1.79 -6.14 -4.70
C TYR A 100 -1.79 -7.17 -5.82
N LYS A 101 -2.96 -7.71 -6.18
CA LYS A 101 -3.09 -8.61 -7.34
C LYS A 101 -2.67 -7.88 -8.62
N SER A 102 -3.24 -6.70 -8.87
CA SER A 102 -2.93 -5.89 -10.05
C SER A 102 -1.47 -5.45 -10.08
N LEU A 103 -0.91 -5.08 -8.92
CA LEU A 103 0.51 -4.76 -8.76
C LEU A 103 1.41 -5.91 -9.17
N ARG A 104 1.08 -7.14 -8.72
CA ARG A 104 1.86 -8.33 -9.03
C ARG A 104 1.80 -8.68 -10.51
N GLU A 105 0.60 -8.71 -11.10
CA GLU A 105 0.41 -8.98 -12.53
C GLU A 105 1.20 -7.98 -13.39
N ARG A 106 1.16 -6.69 -13.02
CA ARG A 106 1.89 -5.65 -13.74
C ARG A 106 3.40 -5.74 -13.55
N ALA A 107 3.86 -6.04 -12.33
CA ALA A 107 5.28 -6.25 -12.05
C ALA A 107 5.84 -7.46 -12.81
N GLU A 108 5.08 -8.55 -12.91
CA GLU A 108 5.46 -9.74 -13.68
C GLU A 108 5.53 -9.42 -15.19
N ASN A 109 4.54 -8.70 -15.73
CA ASN A 109 4.52 -8.30 -17.14
C ASN A 109 5.65 -7.33 -17.52
N GLU A 110 6.01 -6.41 -16.62
CA GLU A 110 7.05 -5.40 -16.85
C GLU A 110 8.45 -5.88 -16.40
N GLY A 111 8.57 -7.08 -15.82
CA GLY A 111 9.83 -7.63 -15.33
C GLY A 111 10.41 -6.88 -14.11
N ILE A 112 9.58 -6.15 -13.36
CA ILE A 112 10.00 -5.32 -12.23
C ILE A 112 10.05 -6.17 -10.95
N ARG A 113 11.21 -6.18 -10.28
CA ARG A 113 11.35 -6.84 -8.97
C ARG A 113 10.78 -5.97 -7.86
N LEU A 114 9.68 -6.42 -7.26
CA LEU A 114 9.14 -5.83 -6.02
C LEU A 114 10.04 -6.15 -4.81
N LYS A 115 10.05 -5.28 -3.79
CA LYS A 115 10.82 -5.49 -2.55
C LYS A 115 10.30 -6.71 -1.78
N ALA A 116 11.18 -7.43 -1.08
CA ALA A 116 10.88 -8.74 -0.51
C ALA A 116 9.62 -8.82 0.39
N LEU A 117 9.20 -7.72 1.02
CA LEU A 117 8.02 -7.68 1.90
C LEU A 117 6.67 -7.56 1.17
N THR A 118 6.67 -7.42 -0.17
CA THR A 118 5.45 -7.42 -1.00
C THR A 118 5.27 -8.72 -1.79
N ASN A 119 6.29 -9.60 -1.79
CA ASN A 119 6.31 -10.86 -2.52
C ASN A 119 5.87 -12.10 -1.72
N PHE A 120 5.55 -11.96 -0.43
CA PHE A 120 5.13 -13.11 0.39
C PHE A 120 3.62 -13.11 0.65
N GLY A 121 2.87 -13.22 -0.45
CA GLY A 121 1.48 -13.64 -0.39
C GLY A 121 1.40 -15.15 -0.17
N GLY A 122 1.34 -15.57 1.10
CA GLY A 122 0.82 -16.86 1.61
C GLY A 122 1.35 -18.17 1.01
N LEU A 123 1.16 -18.40 -0.28
CA LEU A 123 1.29 -19.71 -0.91
C LEU A 123 2.76 -20.14 -1.10
N SER A 124 3.64 -19.21 -1.46
CA SER A 124 5.10 -19.47 -1.51
C SER A 124 5.67 -19.74 -0.12
N MET A 125 5.21 -19.01 0.90
CA MET A 125 5.60 -19.23 2.30
C MET A 125 5.14 -20.59 2.82
N VAL A 126 3.90 -20.98 2.49
CA VAL A 126 3.36 -22.31 2.81
C VAL A 126 4.17 -23.40 2.12
N LEU A 127 4.52 -23.23 0.83
CA LEU A 127 5.35 -24.18 0.09
C LEU A 127 6.72 -24.37 0.74
N PHE A 128 7.41 -23.27 1.10
CA PHE A 128 8.67 -23.34 1.84
C PHE A 128 8.51 -24.03 3.19
N MET A 129 7.44 -23.72 3.93
CA MET A 129 7.17 -24.33 5.23
C MET A 129 6.94 -25.85 5.11
N VAL A 130 6.17 -26.30 4.11
CA VAL A 130 5.95 -27.72 3.85
C VAL A 130 7.28 -28.42 3.55
N VAL A 131 8.09 -27.86 2.65
CA VAL A 131 9.40 -28.43 2.29
C VAL A 131 10.32 -28.56 3.50
N ILE A 132 10.37 -27.54 4.37
CA ILE A 132 11.19 -27.55 5.58
C ILE A 132 10.70 -28.64 6.56
N ILE A 133 9.38 -28.73 6.80
CA ILE A 133 8.80 -29.74 7.71
C ILE A 133 9.09 -31.15 7.17
N THR A 134 8.87 -31.39 5.88
CA THR A 134 9.14 -32.70 5.27
C THR A 134 10.61 -33.09 5.40
N ALA A 135 11.54 -32.15 5.20
CA ALA A 135 12.97 -32.41 5.36
C ALA A 135 13.33 -32.78 6.81
N ILE A 136 12.74 -32.11 7.81
CA ILE A 136 12.96 -32.42 9.24
C ILE A 136 12.42 -33.80 9.58
N VAL A 137 11.21 -34.15 9.11
CA VAL A 137 10.60 -35.47 9.36
C VAL A 137 11.46 -36.57 8.75
N LEU A 138 11.89 -36.41 7.48
CA LEU A 138 12.77 -37.38 6.83
C LEU A 138 14.10 -37.54 7.56
N TYR A 139 14.68 -36.44 8.06
CA TYR A 139 15.92 -36.49 8.83
C TYR A 139 15.76 -37.21 10.18
N LEU A 140 14.61 -37.07 10.84
CA LEU A 140 14.33 -37.73 12.13
C LEU A 140 13.94 -39.20 11.98
N VAL A 141 13.26 -39.57 10.89
CA VAL A 141 12.84 -40.96 10.61
C VAL A 141 13.96 -41.77 9.95
N GLY A 142 14.83 -41.12 9.18
CA GLY A 142 15.98 -41.75 8.52
C GLY A 142 17.21 -41.91 9.42
N ARG A 143 17.08 -41.63 10.72
CA ARG A 143 18.13 -41.76 11.74
C ARG A 143 17.72 -42.80 12.76
#